data_AF-A0A657PXZ7-F1
#
_entry.id   AF-A0A657PXZ7-F1
#
_cell.length_a   1.000
_cell.length_b   1.000
_cell.length_c   1.000
_cell.angle_alpha   90.00
_cell.angle_beta   90.00
_cell.angle_gamma   90.00
#
_symmetry.space_group_name_H-M   'P 1'
#
loop_
_entity.id
_entity.type
_entity.pdbx_description
1 polymer ?
#
loop_
_entity_poly.entity_id
_entity_poly.type
_entity_poly.pdbx_seq_one_letter_code
_entity_poly.pdbx_strand_id
1 'polypeptide(L)'
;MKIAALFAPFLGLAPGLAMAQDATLNGGNTAWIMASTALVLFMTLPGLALFYGGLVRSKNVLSILMQCFSIAGIASILWLMFGYSLAFGEGNAWIGDFSKAMLAGIGRDTLAGDIPESLFMLFQMTFAVITPALIIGGFAERMKFSAVLLFSAIWLILVYVPVTHWVWGGGWLGSLGLYDFAGGTVVHITAGVAALVAALVVGPRKGFGSTAMPPHNMTMTVTGAGMLWVGWFGFNGGSALAADGNGAMAMLVTHISAATGALTWTAIEWKRFGKPSALGGVTGMVAGLGTITPASGFVGPGGALVIGLLAGAVCFVSTQYIKRVLKIDDSLDVFPVHGVGGILGTLLAGVFSSTQLGVFSGYGFADGIDSMGGQFSVQFLGVVVTIAFTALVTYAILKLVALVTGGLRVDVEEEVEGLDIVSHEEVGYNIH
;
A
#
# COMPACT_ATOMS: atom_id res chain seq x y z
N MET A 1 -25.09 -79.01 -24.50
CA MET A 1 -26.16 -78.03 -24.85
C MET A 1 -26.55 -77.37 -23.52
N LYS A 2 -26.31 -76.11 -23.18
CA LYS A 2 -25.71 -74.95 -23.83
C LYS A 2 -24.95 -74.19 -22.73
N ILE A 3 -23.79 -73.69 -23.10
CA ILE A 3 -22.99 -72.70 -22.39
C ILE A 3 -23.80 -71.40 -22.35
N ALA A 4 -23.96 -70.81 -21.16
CA ALA A 4 -24.48 -69.46 -20.98
C ALA A 4 -23.37 -68.62 -20.34
N ALA A 5 -22.48 -68.12 -21.18
CA ALA A 5 -21.51 -67.10 -20.84
C ALA A 5 -21.41 -66.11 -22.01
N LEU A 6 -21.18 -64.85 -21.64
CA LEU A 6 -20.90 -63.68 -22.47
C LEU A 6 -22.11 -63.06 -23.19
N PHE A 7 -22.52 -61.86 -22.74
CA PHE A 7 -22.45 -60.59 -23.47
C PHE A 7 -23.37 -59.54 -22.80
N ALA A 8 -22.80 -58.62 -22.03
CA ALA A 8 -23.07 -57.17 -22.09
C ALA A 8 -22.39 -56.44 -20.91
N PRO A 9 -21.89 -55.21 -21.12
CA PRO A 9 -20.63 -54.76 -20.55
C PRO A 9 -20.77 -53.63 -19.51
N PHE A 10 -19.74 -53.48 -18.68
CA PHE A 10 -19.20 -52.23 -18.15
C PHE A 10 -20.04 -50.97 -18.39
N LEU A 11 -20.86 -50.58 -17.42
CA LEU A 11 -21.57 -49.29 -17.40
C LEU A 11 -21.55 -48.64 -16.00
N GLY A 12 -20.40 -48.71 -15.32
CA GLY A 12 -20.27 -48.23 -13.94
C GLY A 12 -18.99 -47.47 -13.60
N LEU A 13 -18.18 -47.07 -14.59
CA LEU A 13 -16.96 -46.28 -14.36
C LEU A 13 -16.85 -45.15 -15.41
N ALA A 14 -17.84 -44.26 -15.41
CA ALA A 14 -17.61 -42.92 -15.94
C ALA A 14 -17.00 -42.09 -14.78
N PRO A 15 -15.81 -41.47 -14.93
CA PRO A 15 -15.42 -40.42 -14.01
C PRO A 15 -16.53 -39.37 -14.06
N GLY A 16 -17.12 -39.07 -12.90
CA GLY A 16 -18.08 -37.97 -12.81
C GLY A 16 -17.39 -36.73 -13.38
N LEU A 17 -17.99 -36.15 -14.41
CA LEU A 17 -17.66 -34.79 -14.83
C LEU A 17 -17.91 -33.93 -13.60
N ALA A 18 -16.84 -33.58 -12.88
CA ALA A 18 -16.87 -32.50 -11.93
C ALA A 18 -17.11 -31.24 -12.76
N MET A 19 -18.38 -30.92 -13.00
CA MET A 19 -18.79 -29.59 -13.43
C MET A 19 -18.23 -28.66 -12.35
N ALA A 20 -17.31 -27.77 -12.74
CA ALA A 20 -16.96 -26.65 -11.89
C ALA A 20 -18.29 -25.97 -11.54
N GLN A 21 -18.61 -25.92 -10.24
CA GLN A 21 -19.82 -25.24 -9.80
C GLN A 21 -19.72 -23.81 -10.31
N ASP A 22 -20.70 -23.38 -11.12
CA ASP A 22 -20.74 -22.01 -11.63
C ASP A 22 -20.56 -21.05 -10.44
N ALA A 23 -19.57 -20.16 -10.56
CA ALA A 23 -19.27 -19.19 -9.52
C ALA A 23 -20.58 -18.47 -9.14
N THR A 24 -20.99 -18.63 -7.89
CA THR A 24 -22.28 -18.13 -7.42
C THR A 24 -22.02 -16.92 -6.54
N LEU A 25 -22.71 -15.81 -6.82
CA LEU A 25 -22.53 -14.57 -6.07
C LEU A 25 -22.82 -14.78 -4.58
N ASN A 26 -21.88 -14.35 -3.74
CA ASN A 26 -22.01 -14.34 -2.29
C ASN A 26 -22.36 -12.93 -1.80
N GLY A 27 -23.58 -12.76 -1.30
CA GLY A 27 -24.06 -11.47 -0.81
C GLY A 27 -23.29 -10.93 0.40
N GLY A 28 -22.78 -11.80 1.27
CA GLY A 28 -21.99 -11.42 2.45
C GLY A 28 -20.61 -10.89 2.07
N ASN A 29 -19.91 -11.62 1.21
CA ASN A 29 -18.60 -11.20 0.68
C ASN A 29 -18.75 -9.90 -0.12
N THR A 30 -19.78 -9.81 -0.96
CA THR A 30 -20.08 -8.60 -1.74
C THR A 30 -20.30 -7.38 -0.81
N ALA A 31 -21.12 -7.52 0.23
CA ALA A 31 -21.37 -6.44 1.19
C ALA A 31 -20.09 -6.01 1.93
N TRP A 32 -19.27 -6.97 2.33
CA TRP A 32 -17.99 -6.70 2.99
C TRP A 32 -17.02 -5.94 2.10
N ILE A 33 -16.91 -6.30 0.82
CA ILE A 33 -15.99 -5.63 -0.11
C ILE A 33 -16.51 -4.25 -0.54
N MET A 34 -17.84 -4.04 -0.61
CA MET A 34 -18.39 -2.69 -0.75
C MET A 34 -18.00 -1.79 0.43
N ALA A 35 -18.15 -2.28 1.66
CA ALA A 35 -17.77 -1.54 2.86
C ALA A 35 -16.24 -1.30 2.92
N SER A 36 -15.44 -2.33 2.63
CA SER A 36 -13.99 -2.25 2.60
C SER A 36 -13.49 -1.25 1.56
N THR A 37 -14.09 -1.23 0.38
CA THR A 37 -13.79 -0.24 -0.67
C THR A 37 -14.01 1.19 -0.18
N ALA A 38 -15.13 1.46 0.48
CA ALA A 38 -15.40 2.79 1.05
C ALA A 38 -14.38 3.17 2.15
N LEU A 39 -14.01 2.21 3.01
CA LEU A 39 -13.01 2.39 4.06
C LEU A 39 -11.61 2.69 3.50
N VAL A 40 -11.19 2.03 2.41
CA VAL A 40 -9.88 2.30 1.80
C VAL A 40 -9.88 3.65 1.07
N LEU A 41 -10.96 4.03 0.38
CA LEU A 41 -11.06 5.38 -0.19
C LEU A 41 -11.03 6.46 0.90
N PHE A 42 -11.66 6.19 2.05
CA PHE A 42 -11.63 7.05 3.24
C PHE A 42 -10.21 7.24 3.80
N MET A 43 -9.30 6.30 3.57
CA MET A 43 -7.89 6.47 3.91
C MET A 43 -7.22 7.56 3.06
N THR A 44 -7.54 7.71 1.78
CA THR A 44 -6.86 8.72 0.94
C THR A 44 -7.47 10.09 1.10
N LEU A 45 -8.80 10.20 0.92
CA LEU A 45 -9.42 11.50 0.68
C LEU A 45 -9.55 12.36 1.92
N PRO A 46 -10.11 11.92 3.06
CA PRO A 46 -9.88 12.68 4.27
C PRO A 46 -8.65 12.18 5.02
N GLY A 47 -8.37 10.87 5.09
CA GLY A 47 -7.32 10.35 5.97
C GLY A 47 -5.92 10.89 5.70
N LEU A 48 -5.34 10.56 4.55
CA LEU A 48 -3.99 10.90 4.16
C LEU A 48 -3.86 12.39 3.91
N ALA A 49 -4.86 13.00 3.27
CA ALA A 49 -4.88 14.43 3.02
C ALA A 49 -4.81 15.25 4.32
N LEU A 50 -5.58 14.88 5.35
CA LEU A 50 -5.52 15.55 6.66
C LEU A 50 -4.25 15.19 7.43
N PHE A 51 -3.81 13.93 7.35
CA PHE A 51 -2.58 13.47 8.00
C PHE A 51 -1.36 14.26 7.49
N TYR A 52 -1.13 14.28 6.19
CA TYR A 52 -0.03 15.03 5.59
C TYR A 52 -0.25 16.54 5.62
N GLY A 53 -1.49 16.99 5.40
CA GLY A 53 -1.84 18.40 5.47
C GLY A 53 -1.43 18.99 6.82
N GLY A 54 -1.65 18.26 7.93
CA GLY A 54 -1.32 18.72 9.29
C GLY A 54 0.17 18.78 9.62
N LEU A 55 0.99 18.05 8.86
CA LEU A 55 2.44 17.95 9.04
C LEU A 55 3.23 18.98 8.25
N VAL A 56 2.64 19.59 7.22
CA VAL A 56 3.28 20.66 6.45
C VAL A 56 3.10 22.02 7.13
N ARG A 57 3.71 23.07 6.58
CA ARG A 57 3.46 24.45 7.01
C ARG A 57 2.09 24.91 6.50
N SER A 58 1.46 25.83 7.23
CA SER A 58 0.10 26.33 6.94
C SER A 58 -0.10 26.89 5.53
N LYS A 59 0.97 27.38 4.89
CA LYS A 59 0.98 27.92 3.52
C LYS A 59 0.98 26.85 2.41
N ASN A 60 1.00 25.57 2.79
CA ASN A 60 1.09 24.42 1.88
C ASN A 60 -0.02 23.38 2.15
N VAL A 61 -0.93 23.66 3.09
CA VAL A 61 -1.92 22.67 3.52
C VAL A 61 -2.91 22.37 2.39
N LEU A 62 -3.42 23.42 1.72
CA LEU A 62 -4.38 23.26 0.64
C LEU A 62 -3.76 22.52 -0.54
N SER A 63 -2.49 22.78 -0.85
CA SER A 63 -1.77 22.10 -1.91
C SER A 63 -1.69 20.59 -1.65
N ILE A 64 -1.45 20.14 -0.41
CA ILE A 64 -1.46 18.71 -0.07
C ILE A 64 -2.85 18.10 -0.27
N LEU A 65 -3.90 18.79 0.16
CA LEU A 65 -5.28 18.35 -0.02
C LEU A 65 -5.63 18.22 -1.52
N MET A 66 -5.27 19.23 -2.31
CA MET A 66 -5.49 19.26 -3.76
C MET A 66 -4.72 18.15 -4.48
N GLN A 67 -3.46 17.90 -4.10
CA GLN A 67 -2.67 16.80 -4.66
C GLN A 67 -3.33 15.44 -4.39
N CYS A 68 -3.77 15.18 -3.15
CA CYS A 68 -4.47 13.93 -2.82
C CYS A 68 -5.78 13.78 -3.62
N PHE A 69 -6.57 14.85 -3.71
CA PHE A 69 -7.83 14.86 -4.45
C PHE A 69 -7.63 14.63 -5.96
N SER A 70 -6.69 15.35 -6.57
CA SER A 70 -6.41 15.23 -8.01
C SER A 70 -5.79 13.87 -8.37
N ILE A 71 -4.91 13.32 -7.52
CA ILE A 71 -4.36 11.96 -7.73
C ILE A 71 -5.49 10.94 -7.66
N ALA A 72 -6.44 11.06 -6.73
CA ALA A 72 -7.59 10.15 -6.67
C ALA A 72 -8.40 10.17 -7.98
N GLY A 73 -8.66 11.36 -8.54
CA GLY A 73 -9.34 11.49 -9.82
C GLY A 73 -8.56 10.87 -10.99
N ILE A 74 -7.29 11.26 -11.17
CA ILE A 74 -6.47 10.79 -12.30
C ILE A 74 -6.22 9.28 -12.20
N ALA A 75 -5.82 8.77 -11.04
CA ALA A 75 -5.57 7.35 -10.85
C ALA A 75 -6.82 6.51 -11.13
N SER A 76 -8.00 6.97 -10.71
CA SER A 76 -9.27 6.26 -10.98
C SER A 76 -9.56 6.16 -12.48
N ILE A 77 -9.34 7.25 -13.23
CA ILE A 77 -9.56 7.28 -14.69
C ILE A 77 -8.54 6.38 -15.39
N LEU A 78 -7.26 6.48 -15.05
CA LEU A 78 -6.21 5.63 -15.62
C LEU A 78 -6.44 4.14 -15.31
N TRP A 79 -6.89 3.85 -14.10
CA TRP A 79 -7.23 2.48 -13.68
C TRP A 79 -8.36 1.89 -14.52
N LEU A 80 -9.43 2.66 -14.76
CA LEU A 80 -10.52 2.26 -15.66
C LEU A 80 -10.04 2.07 -17.11
N MET A 81 -9.28 3.03 -17.65
CA MET A 81 -8.88 3.00 -19.06
C MET A 81 -8.00 1.78 -19.38
N PHE A 82 -7.03 1.47 -18.53
CA PHE A 82 -6.10 0.37 -18.77
C PHE A 82 -5.43 -0.20 -17.53
N GLY A 83 -5.32 0.54 -16.42
CA GLY A 83 -4.56 0.08 -15.25
C GLY A 83 -5.08 -1.23 -14.66
N TYR A 84 -6.40 -1.41 -14.55
CA TYR A 84 -7.00 -2.67 -14.09
C TYR A 84 -6.66 -3.83 -15.02
N SER A 85 -6.79 -3.63 -16.33
CA SER A 85 -6.50 -4.66 -17.34
C SER A 85 -5.03 -5.08 -17.33
N LEU A 86 -4.12 -4.11 -17.25
CA LEU A 86 -2.68 -4.39 -17.19
C LEU A 86 -2.24 -5.01 -15.86
N ALA A 87 -3.01 -4.83 -14.78
CA ALA A 87 -2.74 -5.44 -13.49
C ALA A 87 -3.34 -6.85 -13.36
N PHE A 88 -4.56 -7.08 -13.84
CA PHE A 88 -5.37 -8.30 -13.57
C PHE A 88 -5.93 -8.99 -14.83
N GLY A 89 -5.49 -8.60 -16.03
CA GLY A 89 -5.69 -9.35 -17.27
C GLY A 89 -4.71 -10.53 -17.39
N GLU A 90 -4.93 -11.43 -18.35
CA GLU A 90 -4.14 -12.66 -18.49
C GLU A 90 -2.67 -12.38 -18.78
N GLY A 91 -2.38 -11.60 -19.83
CA GLY A 91 -1.04 -11.11 -20.18
C GLY A 91 0.06 -12.18 -20.14
N ASN A 92 1.15 -11.87 -19.42
CA ASN A 92 2.28 -12.77 -19.20
C ASN A 92 2.86 -12.54 -17.79
N ALA A 93 3.91 -13.29 -17.42
CA ALA A 93 4.54 -13.22 -16.10
C ALA A 93 4.88 -11.80 -15.56
N TRP A 94 5.05 -10.80 -16.42
CA TRP A 94 5.49 -9.44 -16.07
C TRP A 94 4.40 -8.38 -16.12
N ILE A 95 3.35 -8.56 -16.91
CA ILE A 95 2.27 -7.58 -17.08
C ILE A 95 1.04 -8.24 -17.71
N GLY A 96 -0.14 -7.75 -17.34
CA GLY A 96 -1.42 -8.07 -17.98
C GLY A 96 -1.51 -7.54 -19.41
N ASP A 97 -2.68 -7.74 -20.02
CA ASP A 97 -3.00 -7.28 -21.37
C ASP A 97 -4.07 -6.17 -21.37
N PHE A 98 -4.61 -5.85 -22.55
CA PHE A 98 -5.69 -4.85 -22.71
C PHE A 98 -7.09 -5.48 -22.85
N SER A 99 -7.26 -6.77 -22.55
CA SER A 99 -8.53 -7.49 -22.74
C SER A 99 -9.69 -6.92 -21.91
N LYS A 100 -9.38 -6.33 -20.74
CA LYS A 100 -10.34 -5.75 -19.78
C LYS A 100 -10.29 -4.21 -19.77
N ALA A 101 -9.65 -3.58 -20.75
CA ALA A 101 -9.58 -2.13 -20.85
C ALA A 101 -11.00 -1.53 -20.88
N MET A 102 -11.25 -0.48 -20.10
CA MET A 102 -12.59 0.12 -19.96
C MET A 102 -13.67 -0.88 -19.47
N LEU A 103 -13.28 -1.95 -18.77
CA LEU A 103 -14.14 -3.07 -18.39
C LEU A 103 -14.76 -3.80 -19.60
N ALA A 104 -14.07 -3.83 -20.73
CA ALA A 104 -14.50 -4.60 -21.89
C ALA A 104 -14.75 -6.08 -21.52
N GLY A 105 -15.93 -6.59 -21.89
CA GLY A 105 -16.36 -7.97 -21.57
C GLY A 105 -16.84 -8.19 -20.13
N ILE A 106 -16.81 -7.16 -19.27
CA ILE A 106 -17.22 -7.25 -17.85
C ILE A 106 -18.58 -6.58 -17.69
N GLY A 107 -19.62 -7.39 -17.48
CA GLY A 107 -20.99 -6.96 -17.22
C GLY A 107 -21.32 -6.86 -15.73
N ARG A 108 -22.58 -6.55 -15.42
CA ARG A 108 -23.07 -6.48 -14.03
C ARG A 108 -23.00 -7.82 -13.30
N ASP A 109 -23.18 -8.92 -14.04
CA ASP A 109 -23.24 -10.28 -13.50
C ASP A 109 -21.89 -11.01 -13.63
N THR A 110 -20.85 -10.36 -14.18
CA THR A 110 -19.50 -10.94 -14.25
C THR A 110 -18.88 -10.97 -12.86
N LEU A 111 -18.36 -12.13 -12.45
CA LEU A 111 -17.79 -12.35 -11.12
C LEU A 111 -16.26 -12.51 -11.16
N ALA A 112 -15.60 -12.00 -10.13
CA ALA A 112 -14.23 -12.33 -9.77
C ALA A 112 -14.29 -13.16 -8.47
N GLY A 113 -14.10 -14.48 -8.58
CA GLY A 113 -14.45 -15.39 -7.48
C GLY A 113 -15.96 -15.40 -7.26
N ASP A 114 -16.42 -15.07 -6.05
CA ASP A 114 -17.84 -15.03 -5.69
C ASP A 114 -18.39 -13.59 -5.48
N ILE A 115 -17.64 -12.57 -5.90
CA ILE A 115 -18.06 -11.15 -5.87
C ILE A 115 -18.11 -10.55 -7.28
N PRO A 116 -18.88 -9.48 -7.53
CA PRO A 116 -18.88 -8.79 -8.82
C PRO A 116 -17.46 -8.32 -9.22
N GLU A 117 -17.03 -8.59 -10.44
CA GLU A 117 -15.70 -8.17 -10.92
C GLU A 117 -15.55 -6.64 -10.94
N SER A 118 -16.64 -5.92 -11.22
CA SER A 118 -16.67 -4.45 -11.10
C SER A 118 -16.37 -3.97 -9.67
N LEU A 119 -16.79 -4.72 -8.65
CA LEU A 119 -16.49 -4.43 -7.25
C LEU A 119 -15.04 -4.78 -6.90
N PHE A 120 -14.53 -5.91 -7.39
CA PHE A 120 -13.11 -6.25 -7.23
C PHE A 120 -12.20 -5.17 -7.86
N MET A 121 -12.51 -4.74 -9.08
CA MET A 121 -11.81 -3.66 -9.78
C MET A 121 -11.83 -2.36 -8.99
N LEU A 122 -13.00 -1.99 -8.44
CA LEU A 122 -13.16 -0.78 -7.63
C LEU A 122 -12.40 -0.88 -6.30
N PHE A 123 -12.42 -2.03 -5.63
CA PHE A 123 -11.64 -2.27 -4.42
C PHE A 123 -10.15 -2.06 -4.71
N GLN A 124 -9.60 -2.71 -5.74
CA GLN A 124 -8.20 -2.56 -6.15
C GLN A 124 -7.85 -1.13 -6.62
N MET A 125 -8.81 -0.41 -7.21
CA MET A 125 -8.64 1.01 -7.59
C MET A 125 -8.27 1.86 -6.37
N THR A 126 -8.82 1.58 -5.19
CA THR A 126 -8.53 2.37 -3.99
C THR A 126 -7.08 2.23 -3.52
N PHE A 127 -6.44 1.07 -3.74
CA PHE A 127 -5.01 0.85 -3.51
C PHE A 127 -4.18 1.59 -4.56
N ALA A 128 -4.62 1.55 -5.82
CA ALA A 128 -4.01 2.29 -6.93
C ALA A 128 -4.07 3.81 -6.72
N VAL A 129 -5.10 4.32 -6.04
CA VAL A 129 -5.24 5.73 -5.65
C VAL A 129 -4.28 6.11 -4.52
N ILE A 130 -4.26 5.35 -3.42
CA ILE A 130 -3.51 5.76 -2.23
C ILE A 130 -1.99 5.66 -2.43
N THR A 131 -1.52 4.71 -3.23
CA THR A 131 -0.08 4.43 -3.39
C THR A 131 0.71 5.63 -3.92
N PRO A 132 0.37 6.24 -5.08
CA PRO A 132 1.04 7.46 -5.52
C PRO A 132 0.81 8.65 -4.58
N ALA A 133 -0.33 8.72 -3.89
CA ALA A 133 -0.60 9.79 -2.92
C ALA A 133 0.32 9.71 -1.70
N LEU A 134 0.74 8.52 -1.25
CA LEU A 134 1.75 8.36 -0.19
C LEU A 134 3.09 9.00 -0.58
N ILE A 135 3.45 8.97 -1.86
CA ILE A 135 4.75 9.49 -2.34
C ILE A 135 4.87 11.00 -2.12
N ILE A 136 3.74 11.74 -2.06
CA ILE A 136 3.71 13.18 -1.78
C ILE A 136 4.54 13.53 -0.55
N GLY A 137 4.47 12.71 0.50
CA GLY A 137 5.18 12.97 1.74
C GLY A 137 6.71 13.05 1.57
N GLY A 138 7.28 12.44 0.53
CA GLY A 138 8.71 12.53 0.24
C GLY A 138 9.13 13.89 -0.30
N PHE A 139 8.27 14.54 -1.09
CA PHE A 139 8.57 15.79 -1.81
C PHE A 139 7.70 16.99 -1.38
N ALA A 140 6.92 16.85 -0.30
CA ALA A 140 6.00 17.87 0.20
C ALA A 140 6.61 19.29 0.24
N GLU A 141 5.77 20.28 -0.05
CA GLU A 141 6.07 21.73 0.01
C GLU A 141 7.05 22.28 -1.05
N ARG A 142 7.49 21.50 -2.04
CA ARG A 142 8.45 22.04 -3.04
C ARG A 142 8.34 21.51 -4.47
N MET A 143 7.47 20.54 -4.75
CA MET A 143 7.29 20.02 -6.10
C MET A 143 6.16 20.77 -6.81
N LYS A 144 6.36 21.16 -8.08
CA LYS A 144 5.33 21.81 -8.89
C LYS A 144 4.09 20.91 -9.01
N PHE A 145 2.89 21.47 -8.88
CA PHE A 145 1.65 20.70 -8.97
C PHE A 145 1.52 19.90 -10.28
N SER A 146 1.86 20.50 -11.42
CA SER A 146 1.88 19.82 -12.72
C SER A 146 2.83 18.63 -12.76
N ALA A 147 4.00 18.75 -12.13
CA ALA A 147 4.96 17.66 -12.01
C ALA A 147 4.43 16.54 -11.11
N VAL A 148 3.72 16.86 -10.02
CA VAL A 148 3.07 15.87 -9.14
C VAL A 148 2.04 15.04 -9.92
N LEU A 149 1.16 15.70 -10.69
CA LEU A 149 0.13 15.00 -11.46
C LEU A 149 0.73 14.10 -12.55
N LEU A 150 1.68 14.63 -13.33
CA LEU A 150 2.30 13.88 -14.41
C LEU A 150 3.15 12.71 -13.88
N PHE A 151 3.92 12.95 -12.81
CA PHE A 151 4.66 11.91 -12.11
C PHE A 151 3.73 10.80 -11.63
N SER A 152 2.67 11.15 -10.90
CA SER A 152 1.74 10.16 -10.32
C SER A 152 1.03 9.35 -11.40
N ALA A 153 0.61 10.00 -12.48
CA ALA A 153 -0.02 9.35 -13.63
C ALA A 153 0.90 8.32 -14.30
N ILE A 154 2.14 8.71 -14.62
CA ILE A 154 3.10 7.81 -15.28
C ILE A 154 3.57 6.72 -14.32
N TRP A 155 3.83 7.06 -13.06
CA TRP A 155 4.32 6.14 -12.04
C TRP A 155 3.30 5.04 -11.72
N LEU A 156 2.02 5.38 -11.67
CA LEU A 156 0.95 4.39 -11.51
C LEU A 156 1.04 3.28 -12.55
N ILE A 157 1.37 3.63 -13.80
CA ILE A 157 1.32 2.69 -14.92
C ILE A 157 2.63 1.95 -15.12
N LEU A 158 3.76 2.61 -14.88
CA LEU A 158 5.07 2.01 -15.12
C LEU A 158 5.68 1.35 -13.88
N VAL A 159 5.16 1.62 -12.68
CA VAL A 159 5.65 1.03 -11.44
C VAL A 159 4.56 0.25 -10.71
N TYR A 160 3.48 0.91 -10.32
CA TYR A 160 2.44 0.26 -9.52
C TYR A 160 1.78 -0.90 -10.27
N VAL A 161 1.29 -0.67 -11.49
CA VAL A 161 0.61 -1.71 -12.30
C VAL A 161 1.48 -2.96 -12.52
N PRO A 162 2.75 -2.87 -12.97
CA PRO A 162 3.60 -4.05 -13.12
C PRO A 162 3.82 -4.79 -11.79
N VAL A 163 4.13 -4.08 -10.70
CA VAL A 163 4.35 -4.74 -9.41
C VAL A 163 3.07 -5.39 -8.89
N THR A 164 1.90 -4.76 -9.06
CA THR A 164 0.60 -5.37 -8.79
C THR A 164 0.42 -6.66 -9.59
N HIS A 165 0.75 -6.66 -10.89
CA HIS A 165 0.65 -7.86 -11.70
C HIS A 165 1.59 -8.96 -11.23
N TRP A 166 2.84 -8.63 -10.91
CA TRP A 166 3.84 -9.59 -10.43
C TRP A 166 3.38 -10.33 -9.18
N VAL A 167 2.67 -9.63 -8.29
CA VAL A 167 2.33 -10.13 -6.95
C VAL A 167 0.89 -10.66 -6.87
N TRP A 168 -0.09 -9.96 -7.43
CA TRP A 168 -1.53 -10.27 -7.31
C TRP A 168 -2.21 -10.65 -8.62
N GLY A 169 -1.64 -10.24 -9.76
CA GLY A 169 -2.24 -10.41 -11.08
C GLY A 169 -1.96 -11.74 -11.78
N GLY A 170 -1.36 -12.71 -11.09
CA GLY A 170 -0.91 -13.98 -11.68
C GLY A 170 0.53 -13.96 -12.23
N GLY A 171 1.28 -12.90 -11.92
CA GLY A 171 2.67 -12.78 -12.35
C GLY A 171 3.67 -13.63 -11.57
N TRP A 172 4.95 -13.43 -11.89
CA TRP A 172 6.03 -14.33 -11.46
C TRP A 172 6.32 -14.33 -9.95
N LEU A 173 6.20 -13.19 -9.24
CA LEU A 173 6.46 -13.15 -7.78
C LEU A 173 5.39 -13.93 -7.00
N GLY A 174 4.13 -13.76 -7.36
CA GLY A 174 3.03 -14.54 -6.79
C GLY A 174 3.20 -16.04 -7.08
N SER A 175 3.62 -16.37 -8.31
CA SER A 175 3.90 -17.76 -8.72
C SER A 175 5.07 -18.40 -7.96
N LEU A 176 6.04 -17.60 -7.50
CA LEU A 176 7.13 -18.06 -6.63
C LEU A 176 6.70 -18.26 -5.17
N GLY A 177 5.45 -17.92 -4.81
CA GLY A 177 4.94 -18.01 -3.45
C GLY A 177 5.23 -16.78 -2.60
N LEU A 178 5.44 -15.60 -3.20
CA LEU A 178 5.59 -14.35 -2.44
C LEU A 178 4.29 -14.04 -1.67
N TYR A 179 4.40 -13.94 -0.35
CA TYR A 179 3.33 -13.47 0.51
C TYR A 179 3.29 -11.95 0.56
N ASP A 180 2.19 -11.40 0.08
CA ASP A 180 1.85 -9.99 0.22
C ASP A 180 0.34 -9.83 0.29
N PHE A 181 -0.21 -9.94 1.51
CA PHE A 181 -1.66 -10.05 1.68
C PHE A 181 -2.43 -8.81 1.23
N ALA A 182 -1.95 -7.62 1.63
CA ALA A 182 -2.63 -6.36 1.38
C ALA A 182 -1.72 -5.25 0.81
N GLY A 183 -0.44 -5.51 0.52
CA GLY A 183 0.40 -4.56 -0.22
C GLY A 183 1.59 -4.02 0.55
N GLY A 184 2.28 -4.85 1.35
CA GLY A 184 3.61 -4.50 1.84
C GLY A 184 4.56 -4.22 0.69
N THR A 185 4.57 -5.07 -0.33
CA THR A 185 5.42 -4.92 -1.51
C THR A 185 4.78 -3.96 -2.49
N VAL A 186 3.53 -4.22 -2.88
CA VAL A 186 2.80 -3.47 -3.92
C VAL A 186 2.56 -2.00 -3.55
N VAL A 187 2.26 -1.69 -2.29
CA VAL A 187 1.94 -0.34 -1.83
C VAL A 187 3.07 0.29 -1.03
N HIS A 188 3.51 -0.35 0.06
CA HIS A 188 4.39 0.33 1.02
C HIS A 188 5.85 0.40 0.58
N ILE A 189 6.42 -0.69 0.06
CA ILE A 189 7.79 -0.70 -0.47
C ILE A 189 7.86 0.18 -1.71
N THR A 190 6.94 0.04 -2.66
CA THR A 190 6.95 0.88 -3.88
C THR A 190 6.81 2.37 -3.54
N ALA A 191 5.82 2.77 -2.73
CA ALA A 191 5.63 4.17 -2.36
C ALA A 191 6.81 4.71 -1.54
N GLY A 192 7.30 3.94 -0.58
CA GLY A 192 8.44 4.34 0.26
C GLY A 192 9.71 4.55 -0.56
N VAL A 193 10.07 3.59 -1.42
CA VAL A 193 11.26 3.71 -2.26
C VAL A 193 11.10 4.85 -3.26
N ALA A 194 9.91 5.02 -3.85
CA ALA A 194 9.66 6.12 -4.77
C ALA A 194 9.77 7.49 -4.06
N ALA A 195 9.29 7.59 -2.82
CA ALA A 195 9.39 8.80 -2.01
C ALA A 195 10.86 9.12 -1.67
N LEU A 196 11.67 8.12 -1.33
CA LEU A 196 13.10 8.29 -1.11
C LEU A 196 13.82 8.82 -2.36
N VAL A 197 13.55 8.20 -3.52
CA VAL A 197 14.15 8.61 -4.79
C VAL A 197 13.69 10.03 -5.16
N ALA A 198 12.41 10.35 -4.98
CA ALA A 198 11.89 11.69 -5.24
C ALA A 198 12.53 12.72 -4.31
N ALA A 199 12.66 12.44 -3.01
CA ALA A 199 13.33 13.32 -2.05
C ALA A 199 14.78 13.60 -2.43
N LEU A 200 15.51 12.58 -2.91
CA LEU A 200 16.89 12.72 -3.39
C LEU A 200 17.00 13.52 -4.69
N VAL A 201 16.09 13.30 -5.65
CA VAL A 201 16.11 13.98 -6.95
C VAL A 201 15.66 15.44 -6.87
N VAL A 202 14.62 15.73 -6.08
CA VAL A 202 14.08 17.09 -5.87
C VAL A 202 14.96 17.90 -4.91
N GLY A 203 15.65 17.22 -4.00
CA GLY A 203 16.50 17.83 -2.98
C GLY A 203 15.72 18.35 -1.77
N PRO A 204 16.44 18.85 -0.76
CA PRO A 204 15.86 19.25 0.53
C PRO A 204 15.12 20.59 0.46
N ARG A 205 14.06 20.74 1.28
CA ARG A 205 13.36 22.02 1.48
C ARG A 205 14.32 23.09 1.98
N LYS A 206 14.02 24.34 1.64
CA LYS A 206 14.74 25.50 2.16
C LYS A 206 14.61 25.56 3.68
N GLY A 207 15.76 25.56 4.35
CA GLY A 207 15.85 25.54 5.81
C GLY A 207 15.94 24.15 6.44
N PHE A 208 15.92 23.06 5.65
CA PHE A 208 16.06 21.71 6.21
C PHE A 208 17.38 21.56 6.97
N GLY A 209 17.29 21.14 8.24
CA GLY A 209 18.44 21.00 9.14
C GLY A 209 18.93 22.31 9.79
N SER A 210 18.45 23.49 9.36
CA SER A 210 18.82 24.79 9.92
C SER A 210 17.64 25.56 10.55
N THR A 211 16.41 25.25 10.15
CA THR A 211 15.18 25.92 10.57
C THR A 211 14.20 24.89 11.10
N ALA A 212 13.58 25.17 12.24
CA ALA A 212 12.53 24.31 12.78
C ALA A 212 11.31 24.31 11.84
N MET A 213 10.84 23.12 11.47
CA MET A 213 9.66 22.90 10.63
C MET A 213 8.63 22.04 11.39
N PRO A 214 8.03 22.55 12.49
CA PRO A 214 7.02 21.79 13.21
C PRO A 214 5.74 21.65 12.38
N PRO A 215 4.97 20.57 12.57
CA PRO A 215 3.62 20.45 12.04
C PRO A 215 2.77 21.67 12.39
N HIS A 216 2.03 22.22 11.42
CA HIS A 216 1.21 23.41 11.68
C HIS A 216 -0.08 23.07 12.46
N ASN A 217 -0.62 21.85 12.29
CA ASN A 217 -1.85 21.43 12.96
C ASN A 217 -1.81 19.95 13.35
N MET A 218 -1.39 19.70 14.59
CA MET A 218 -1.34 18.34 15.14
C MET A 218 -2.71 17.71 15.36
N THR A 219 -3.76 18.49 15.65
CA THR A 219 -5.12 17.95 15.78
C THR A 219 -5.60 17.39 14.46
N MET A 220 -5.38 18.12 13.36
CA MET A 220 -5.72 17.66 12.01
C MET A 220 -4.92 16.41 11.62
N THR A 221 -3.63 16.37 11.97
CA THR A 221 -2.78 15.18 11.79
C THR A 221 -3.38 13.97 12.51
N VAL A 222 -3.77 14.12 13.79
CA VAL A 222 -4.36 13.04 14.58
C VAL A 222 -5.72 12.60 14.02
N THR A 223 -6.55 13.54 13.54
CA THR A 223 -7.80 13.20 12.86
C THR A 223 -7.56 12.35 11.62
N GLY A 224 -6.64 12.77 10.74
CA GLY A 224 -6.26 12.00 9.55
C GLY A 224 -5.70 10.62 9.90
N ALA A 225 -4.84 10.53 10.91
CA ALA A 225 -4.30 9.27 11.42
C ALA A 225 -5.40 8.32 11.94
N GLY A 226 -6.39 8.83 12.67
CA GLY A 226 -7.54 8.03 13.12
C GLY A 226 -8.35 7.46 11.94
N MET A 227 -8.53 8.25 10.88
CA MET A 227 -9.18 7.81 9.65
C MET A 227 -8.36 6.74 8.91
N LEU A 228 -7.03 6.88 8.87
CA LEU A 228 -6.14 5.86 8.34
C LEU A 228 -6.25 4.55 9.11
N TRP A 229 -6.30 4.58 10.45
CA TRP A 229 -6.43 3.38 11.27
C TRP A 229 -7.76 2.65 10.98
N VAL A 230 -8.88 3.38 11.02
CA VAL A 230 -10.20 2.80 10.74
C VAL A 230 -10.28 2.29 9.31
N GLY A 231 -9.78 3.06 8.34
CA GLY A 231 -9.76 2.66 6.94
C GLY A 231 -8.92 1.41 6.68
N TRP A 232 -7.86 1.21 7.46
CA TRP A 232 -6.99 0.02 7.35
C TRP A 232 -7.71 -1.30 7.66
N PHE A 233 -8.86 -1.25 8.34
CA PHE A 233 -9.69 -2.44 8.55
C PHE A 233 -10.27 -2.93 7.23
N GLY A 234 -10.67 -2.01 6.33
CA GLY A 234 -11.05 -2.34 4.96
C GLY A 234 -9.85 -2.70 4.09
N PHE A 235 -8.70 -2.06 4.33
CA PHE A 235 -7.46 -2.33 3.59
C PHE A 235 -6.98 -3.77 3.81
N ASN A 236 -6.69 -4.15 5.05
CA ASN A 236 -6.20 -5.49 5.36
C ASN A 236 -7.35 -6.51 5.44
N GLY A 237 -8.45 -6.19 6.12
CA GLY A 237 -9.57 -7.13 6.26
C GLY A 237 -10.30 -7.40 4.94
N GLY A 238 -10.38 -6.40 4.06
CA GLY A 238 -10.96 -6.55 2.73
C GLY A 238 -10.10 -7.38 1.77
N SER A 239 -8.78 -7.44 1.98
CA SER A 239 -7.88 -8.26 1.15
C SER A 239 -8.09 -9.77 1.27
N ALA A 240 -8.87 -10.23 2.26
CA ALA A 240 -9.35 -11.61 2.28
C ALA A 240 -10.38 -11.90 1.16
N LEU A 241 -10.97 -10.86 0.56
CA LEU A 241 -12.07 -10.91 -0.41
C LEU A 241 -13.35 -11.60 0.10
N ALA A 242 -13.39 -11.97 1.38
CA ALA A 242 -14.45 -12.73 2.01
C ALA A 242 -14.79 -12.23 3.42
N ALA A 243 -16.05 -12.39 3.80
CA ALA A 243 -16.57 -12.12 5.14
C ALA A 243 -16.45 -13.39 6.00
N ASP A 244 -15.23 -13.80 6.31
CA ASP A 244 -14.91 -15.08 6.94
C ASP A 244 -13.87 -14.95 8.08
N GLY A 245 -13.36 -16.10 8.54
CA GLY A 245 -12.31 -16.16 9.56
C GLY A 245 -11.00 -15.49 9.14
N ASN A 246 -10.64 -15.52 7.86
CA ASN A 246 -9.41 -14.89 7.36
C ASN A 246 -9.54 -13.37 7.39
N GLY A 247 -10.67 -12.83 6.91
CA GLY A 247 -10.95 -11.39 6.99
C GLY A 247 -10.99 -10.89 8.43
N ALA A 248 -11.68 -11.60 9.31
CA ALA A 248 -11.75 -11.26 10.74
C ALA A 248 -10.37 -11.29 11.42
N MET A 249 -9.55 -12.32 11.14
CA MET A 249 -8.20 -12.42 11.69
C MET A 249 -7.28 -11.33 11.16
N ALA A 250 -7.35 -11.00 9.87
CA ALA A 250 -6.58 -9.92 9.28
C ALA A 250 -6.87 -8.57 9.95
N MET A 251 -8.15 -8.28 10.26
CA MET A 251 -8.52 -7.08 11.02
C MET A 251 -7.95 -7.09 12.44
N LEU A 252 -8.02 -8.23 13.14
CA LEU A 252 -7.51 -8.35 14.50
C LEU A 252 -6.00 -8.09 14.56
N VAL A 253 -5.22 -8.76 13.71
CA VAL A 253 -3.75 -8.57 13.70
C VAL A 253 -3.36 -7.16 13.26
N THR A 254 -4.15 -6.55 12.38
CA THR A 254 -3.99 -5.13 11.99
C THR A 254 -4.10 -4.21 13.19
N HIS A 255 -5.15 -4.38 13.99
CA HIS A 255 -5.36 -3.58 15.20
C HIS A 255 -4.23 -3.78 16.23
N ILE A 256 -3.83 -5.04 16.48
CA ILE A 256 -2.78 -5.36 17.45
C ILE A 256 -1.43 -4.76 17.05
N SER A 257 -1.05 -4.86 15.76
CA SER A 257 0.21 -4.29 15.29
C SER A 257 0.21 -2.77 15.38
N ALA A 258 -0.88 -2.11 14.97
CA ALA A 258 -1.05 -0.66 15.07
C ALA A 258 -0.93 -0.16 16.51
N ALA A 259 -1.64 -0.79 17.45
CA ALA A 259 -1.60 -0.44 18.86
C ALA A 259 -0.19 -0.63 19.44
N THR A 260 0.45 -1.75 19.12
CA THR A 260 1.79 -2.06 19.63
C THR A 260 2.85 -1.11 19.05
N GLY A 261 2.77 -0.79 17.75
CA GLY A 261 3.65 0.18 17.10
C GLY A 261 3.51 1.58 17.68
N ALA A 262 2.28 2.04 17.90
CA ALA A 262 2.00 3.33 18.52
C ALA A 262 2.59 3.43 19.93
N LEU A 263 2.35 2.42 20.78
CA LEU A 263 2.86 2.37 22.14
C LEU A 263 4.38 2.26 22.18
N THR A 264 4.97 1.47 21.30
CA THR A 264 6.42 1.28 21.23
C THR A 264 7.13 2.59 20.85
N TRP A 265 6.68 3.24 19.79
CA TRP A 265 7.24 4.52 19.36
C TRP A 265 7.10 5.57 20.45
N THR A 266 5.90 5.69 21.03
CA THR A 266 5.62 6.63 22.13
C THR A 266 6.51 6.37 23.35
N ALA A 267 6.73 5.10 23.72
CA ALA A 267 7.59 4.72 24.83
C ALA A 267 9.07 5.06 24.55
N ILE A 268 9.54 4.86 23.31
CA ILE A 268 10.90 5.24 22.90
C ILE A 268 11.09 6.76 23.02
N GLU A 269 10.15 7.55 22.52
CA GLU A 269 10.20 9.01 22.63
C GLU A 269 10.13 9.48 24.07
N TRP A 270 9.23 8.89 24.87
CA TRP A 270 9.11 9.24 26.27
C TRP A 270 10.42 8.97 27.02
N LYS A 271 11.04 7.80 26.79
CA LYS A 271 12.32 7.45 27.40
C LYS A 271 13.47 8.36 26.94
N ARG A 272 13.52 8.74 25.66
CA ARG A 272 14.64 9.52 25.08
C ARG A 272 14.49 11.03 25.25
N PHE A 273 13.27 11.54 25.22
CA PHE A 273 12.97 12.98 25.16
C PHE A 273 12.10 13.46 26.34
N GLY A 274 11.75 12.57 27.28
CA GLY A 274 11.09 12.90 28.54
C GLY A 274 9.57 13.08 28.47
N LYS A 275 8.98 13.15 27.27
CA LYS A 275 7.53 13.28 27.08
C LYS A 275 7.02 12.42 25.92
N PRO A 276 5.85 11.79 26.04
CA PRO A 276 5.18 11.17 24.91
C PRO A 276 4.64 12.25 23.97
N SER A 277 4.87 12.12 22.67
CA SER A 277 4.36 13.08 21.67
C SER A 277 3.19 12.50 20.88
N ALA A 278 2.21 13.34 20.54
CA ALA A 278 1.10 12.94 19.67
C ALA A 278 1.59 12.51 18.28
N LEU A 279 2.59 13.23 17.74
CA LEU A 279 3.23 12.90 16.46
C LEU A 279 3.86 11.51 16.49
N GLY A 280 4.61 11.19 17.55
CA GLY A 280 5.21 9.87 17.72
C GLY A 280 4.17 8.77 17.84
N GLY A 281 3.09 9.00 18.58
CA GLY A 281 1.98 8.05 18.70
C GLY A 281 1.34 7.71 17.35
N VAL A 282 0.99 8.73 16.55
CA VAL A 282 0.39 8.51 15.22
C VAL A 282 1.38 7.96 14.20
N THR A 283 2.66 8.34 14.27
CA THR A 283 3.69 7.80 13.37
C THR A 283 3.97 6.33 13.68
N GLY A 284 4.08 5.96 14.96
CA GLY A 284 4.21 4.57 15.39
C GLY A 284 3.00 3.71 15.04
N MET A 285 1.79 4.28 15.10
CA MET A 285 0.57 3.64 14.62
C MET A 285 0.66 3.33 13.12
N VAL A 286 1.01 4.31 12.27
CA VAL A 286 1.16 4.09 10.82
C VAL A 286 2.28 3.08 10.53
N ALA A 287 3.38 3.11 11.28
CA ALA A 287 4.45 2.11 11.15
C ALA A 287 3.92 0.70 11.44
N GLY A 288 3.16 0.51 12.53
CA GLY A 288 2.55 -0.77 12.88
C GLY A 288 1.58 -1.26 11.81
N LEU A 289 0.74 -0.37 11.28
CA LEU A 289 -0.21 -0.66 10.20
C LEU A 289 0.50 -1.05 8.89
N GLY A 290 1.48 -0.26 8.43
CA GLY A 290 2.24 -0.53 7.22
C GLY A 290 3.06 -1.82 7.27
N THR A 291 3.62 -2.13 8.45
CA THR A 291 4.47 -3.32 8.62
C THR A 291 3.65 -4.61 8.70
N ILE A 292 2.42 -4.58 9.21
CA ILE A 292 1.59 -5.81 9.26
C ILE A 292 0.87 -6.10 7.93
N THR A 293 0.67 -5.11 7.07
CA THR A 293 -0.01 -5.23 5.77
C THR A 293 0.36 -6.47 4.93
N PRO A 294 1.65 -6.76 4.64
CA PRO A 294 1.98 -7.95 3.84
C PRO A 294 1.70 -9.27 4.56
N ALA A 295 1.67 -9.24 5.90
CA ALA A 295 1.61 -10.42 6.76
C ALA A 295 0.19 -10.71 7.30
N SER A 296 -0.75 -9.76 7.22
CA SER A 296 -1.97 -9.78 8.05
C SER A 296 -2.88 -10.97 7.80
N GLY A 297 -2.86 -11.58 6.60
CA GLY A 297 -3.60 -12.80 6.32
C GLY A 297 -2.84 -14.10 6.58
N PHE A 298 -1.57 -14.02 6.96
CA PHE A 298 -0.68 -15.18 7.08
C PHE A 298 -0.20 -15.44 8.50
N VAL A 299 -0.39 -14.49 9.43
CA VAL A 299 0.14 -14.56 10.80
C VAL A 299 -0.94 -14.50 11.87
N GLY A 300 -0.66 -15.09 13.04
CA GLY A 300 -1.51 -15.00 14.22
C GLY A 300 -1.25 -13.74 15.09
N PRO A 301 -2.08 -13.50 16.14
CA PRO A 301 -1.96 -12.33 17.01
C PRO A 301 -0.61 -12.19 17.73
N GLY A 302 0.02 -13.30 18.12
CA GLY A 302 1.34 -13.28 18.74
C GLY A 302 2.40 -12.72 17.79
N GLY A 303 2.42 -13.18 16.53
CA GLY A 303 3.30 -12.66 15.49
C GLY A 303 3.03 -11.17 15.22
N ALA A 304 1.76 -10.79 15.15
CA ALA A 304 1.34 -9.40 14.96
C ALA A 304 1.83 -8.44 16.05
N LEU A 305 1.83 -8.88 17.31
CA LEU A 305 2.38 -8.12 18.43
C LEU A 305 3.89 -7.88 18.24
N VAL A 306 4.64 -8.91 17.86
CA VAL A 306 6.08 -8.78 17.60
C VAL A 306 6.35 -7.87 16.40
N ILE A 307 5.58 -8.02 15.31
CA ILE A 307 5.66 -7.16 14.13
C ILE A 307 5.41 -5.70 14.53
N GLY A 308 4.37 -5.40 15.30
CA GLY A 308 4.07 -4.04 15.76
C GLY A 308 5.17 -3.46 16.66
N LEU A 309 5.72 -4.26 17.58
CA LEU A 309 6.86 -3.87 18.41
C LEU A 309 8.08 -3.49 17.55
N LEU A 310 8.43 -4.34 16.58
CA LEU A 310 9.55 -4.10 15.69
C LEU A 310 9.28 -2.91 14.75
N ALA A 311 8.06 -2.74 14.27
CA ALA A 311 7.66 -1.60 13.47
C ALA A 311 7.90 -0.27 14.21
N GLY A 312 7.41 -0.17 15.45
CA GLY A 312 7.59 1.04 16.25
C GLY A 312 9.07 1.34 16.55
N ALA A 313 9.90 0.31 16.76
CA ALA A 313 11.32 0.48 17.08
C ALA A 313 12.19 0.75 15.84
N VAL A 314 12.07 -0.08 14.80
CA VAL A 314 12.91 -0.02 13.60
C VAL A 314 12.56 1.20 12.77
N CYS A 315 11.28 1.51 12.56
CA CYS A 315 10.89 2.70 11.81
C CYS A 315 11.29 3.99 12.56
N PHE A 316 11.21 4.01 13.90
CA PHE A 316 11.72 5.13 14.70
C PHE A 316 13.22 5.36 14.44
N VAL A 317 14.03 4.30 14.54
CA VAL A 317 15.48 4.39 14.31
C VAL A 317 15.77 4.82 12.87
N SER A 318 15.03 4.28 11.90
CA SER A 318 15.14 4.63 10.49
C SER A 318 14.88 6.12 10.24
N THR A 319 13.80 6.66 10.80
CA THR A 319 13.46 8.09 10.70
C THR A 319 14.61 8.96 11.22
N GLN A 320 15.16 8.62 12.39
CA GLN A 320 16.28 9.39 12.95
C GLN A 320 17.54 9.27 12.09
N TYR A 321 17.85 8.07 11.59
CA TYR A 321 19.02 7.83 10.76
C TYR A 321 18.96 8.60 9.44
N ILE A 322 17.84 8.53 8.72
CA ILE A 322 17.66 9.19 7.43
C ILE A 322 17.76 10.71 7.57
N LYS A 323 17.05 11.29 8.54
CA LYS A 323 17.02 12.75 8.71
C LYS A 323 18.31 13.31 9.32
N ARG A 324 18.88 12.65 10.33
CA ARG A 324 20.02 13.21 11.08
C ARG A 324 21.39 12.77 10.57
N VAL A 325 21.49 11.58 9.98
CA VAL A 325 22.76 11.03 9.50
C VAL A 325 22.87 11.18 7.98
N LEU A 326 21.89 10.66 7.24
CA LEU A 326 21.91 10.75 5.77
C LEU A 326 21.52 12.15 5.26
N LYS A 327 20.89 12.97 6.11
CA LYS A 327 20.41 14.33 5.79
C LYS A 327 19.51 14.37 4.56
N ILE A 328 18.66 13.36 4.42
CA ILE A 328 17.66 13.28 3.35
C ILE A 328 16.35 13.86 3.89
N ASP A 329 15.80 14.84 3.17
CA ASP A 329 14.51 15.44 3.48
C ASP A 329 13.36 14.67 2.82
N ASP A 330 13.21 13.41 3.23
CA ASP A 330 11.95 12.70 3.09
C ASP A 330 10.97 13.32 4.09
N SER A 331 10.18 14.27 3.59
CA SER A 331 9.65 15.36 4.41
C SER A 331 8.72 14.88 5.51
N LEU A 332 7.86 13.93 5.18
CA LEU A 332 6.84 13.36 6.05
C LEU A 332 7.16 11.90 6.44
N ASP A 333 8.43 11.49 6.34
CA ASP A 333 8.92 10.17 6.78
C ASP A 333 8.31 8.96 6.03
N VAL A 334 8.10 9.09 4.72
CA VAL A 334 7.42 8.05 3.93
C VAL A 334 8.28 6.78 3.81
N PHE A 335 9.55 6.89 3.41
CA PHE A 335 10.46 5.75 3.33
C PHE A 335 10.76 5.10 4.68
N PRO A 336 11.10 5.81 5.77
CA PRO A 336 11.33 5.16 7.06
C PRO A 336 10.10 4.47 7.63
N VAL A 337 8.88 4.92 7.33
CA VAL A 337 7.65 4.33 7.87
C VAL A 337 7.08 3.28 6.93
N HIS A 338 6.84 3.62 5.65
CA HIS A 338 6.28 2.70 4.66
C HIS A 338 7.33 1.86 3.96
N GLY A 339 8.44 2.44 3.51
CA GLY A 339 9.50 1.69 2.83
C GLY A 339 10.13 0.64 3.75
N VAL A 340 10.69 1.08 4.88
CA VAL A 340 11.32 0.20 5.87
C VAL A 340 10.28 -0.68 6.57
N GLY A 341 9.10 -0.16 6.89
CA GLY A 341 8.01 -0.95 7.47
C GLY A 341 7.53 -2.05 6.51
N GLY A 342 7.33 -1.73 5.23
CA GLY A 342 6.98 -2.70 4.20
C GLY A 342 8.04 -3.77 4.02
N ILE A 343 9.33 -3.40 3.95
CA ILE A 343 10.46 -4.35 3.90
C ILE A 343 10.42 -5.29 5.11
N LEU A 344 10.34 -4.72 6.32
CA LEU A 344 10.33 -5.48 7.55
C LEU A 344 9.13 -6.43 7.61
N GLY A 345 7.94 -5.93 7.27
CA GLY A 345 6.71 -6.70 7.21
C GLY A 345 6.78 -7.87 6.24
N THR A 346 7.22 -7.62 5.01
CA THR A 346 7.34 -8.64 3.96
C THR A 346 8.31 -9.74 4.40
N LEU A 347 9.45 -9.39 5.00
CA LEU A 347 10.40 -10.39 5.52
C LEU A 347 9.82 -11.17 6.70
N LEU A 348 9.15 -10.49 7.64
CA LEU A 348 8.55 -11.12 8.81
C LEU A 348 7.33 -11.99 8.48
N ALA A 349 6.62 -11.73 7.38
CA ALA A 349 5.60 -12.64 6.86
C ALA A 349 6.21 -14.02 6.59
N GLY A 350 7.42 -14.08 6.01
CA GLY A 350 8.09 -15.36 5.74
C GLY A 350 8.59 -16.10 6.99
N VAL A 351 8.61 -15.44 8.15
CA VAL A 351 8.95 -16.05 9.45
C VAL A 351 7.68 -16.47 10.16
N PHE A 352 6.79 -15.51 10.42
CA PHE A 352 5.62 -15.71 11.27
C PHE A 352 4.45 -16.41 10.58
N SER A 353 4.54 -16.70 9.28
CA SER A 353 3.58 -17.60 8.63
C SER A 353 3.81 -19.07 9.04
N SER A 354 4.95 -19.40 9.65
CA SER A 354 5.24 -20.74 10.16
C SER A 354 4.19 -21.23 11.17
N THR A 355 3.82 -22.51 11.07
CA THR A 355 2.93 -23.20 12.03
C THR A 355 3.65 -23.74 13.27
N GLN A 356 4.97 -23.51 13.39
CA GLN A 356 5.85 -24.18 14.35
C GLN A 356 6.37 -23.27 15.47
N LEU A 357 5.82 -22.07 15.63
CA LEU A 357 6.30 -21.04 16.57
C LEU A 357 5.45 -20.94 17.85
N GLY A 358 4.60 -21.92 18.12
CA GLY A 358 3.67 -21.88 19.26
C GLY A 358 2.70 -20.70 19.16
N VAL A 359 2.67 -19.84 20.19
CA VAL A 359 1.77 -18.67 20.26
C VAL A 359 2.00 -17.65 19.14
N PHE A 360 3.20 -17.68 18.54
CA PHE A 360 3.61 -16.78 17.45
C PHE A 360 3.35 -17.37 16.06
N SER A 361 2.72 -18.54 15.98
CA SER A 361 2.49 -19.23 14.71
C SER A 361 1.48 -18.50 13.81
N GLY A 362 1.67 -18.65 12.51
CA GLY A 362 0.73 -18.28 11.47
C GLY A 362 0.04 -19.48 10.85
N TYR A 363 -0.31 -19.36 9.58
CA TYR A 363 -1.24 -20.29 8.91
C TYR A 363 -0.60 -21.22 7.87
N GLY A 364 0.71 -21.13 7.64
CA GLY A 364 1.41 -21.97 6.66
C GLY A 364 2.36 -21.18 5.77
N PHE A 365 3.12 -21.90 4.94
CA PHE A 365 3.93 -21.31 3.87
C PHE A 365 3.19 -21.43 2.54
N ALA A 366 3.66 -20.73 1.51
CA ALA A 366 3.07 -20.80 0.19
C ALA A 366 3.20 -22.22 -0.39
N ASP A 367 2.31 -22.56 -1.32
CA ASP A 367 2.31 -23.88 -1.97
C ASP A 367 3.69 -24.19 -2.58
N GLY A 368 4.22 -25.38 -2.28
CA GLY A 368 5.55 -25.81 -2.73
C GLY A 368 6.72 -25.31 -1.87
N ILE A 369 6.46 -24.60 -0.76
CA ILE A 369 7.48 -24.16 0.19
C ILE A 369 7.29 -24.87 1.54
N ASP A 370 8.24 -25.73 1.92
CA ASP A 370 8.10 -26.56 3.13
C ASP A 370 8.85 -26.02 4.37
N SER A 371 9.48 -24.84 4.26
CA SER A 371 10.31 -24.31 5.34
C SER A 371 10.27 -22.79 5.48
N MET A 372 10.50 -22.33 6.70
CA MET A 372 10.62 -20.91 7.03
C MET A 372 11.76 -20.24 6.25
N GLY A 373 12.88 -20.93 6.08
CA GLY A 373 14.01 -20.44 5.28
C GLY A 373 13.63 -20.30 3.80
N GLY A 374 12.84 -21.22 3.26
CA GLY A 374 12.31 -21.15 1.90
C GLY A 374 11.40 -19.95 1.70
N GLN A 375 10.39 -19.78 2.57
CA GLN A 375 9.46 -18.65 2.48
C GLN A 375 10.21 -17.33 2.65
N PHE A 376 11.06 -17.21 3.66
CA PHE A 376 11.88 -16.02 3.88
C PHE A 376 12.74 -15.66 2.66
N SER A 377 13.31 -16.66 1.97
CA SER A 377 14.14 -16.43 0.78
C SER A 377 13.32 -15.85 -0.39
N VAL A 378 12.08 -16.30 -0.59
CA VAL A 378 11.16 -15.73 -1.58
C VAL A 378 10.77 -14.31 -1.21
N GLN A 379 10.44 -14.05 0.06
CA GLN A 379 10.17 -12.69 0.55
C GLN A 379 11.35 -11.76 0.31
N PHE A 380 12.57 -12.21 0.63
CA PHE A 380 13.80 -11.45 0.43
C PHE A 380 14.05 -11.12 -1.05
N LEU A 381 13.88 -12.10 -1.95
CA LEU A 381 13.98 -11.87 -3.39
C LEU A 381 12.97 -10.82 -3.87
N GLY A 382 11.70 -10.96 -3.46
CA GLY A 382 10.64 -10.01 -3.80
C GLY A 382 10.97 -8.58 -3.35
N VAL A 383 11.41 -8.43 -2.10
CA VAL A 383 11.87 -7.14 -1.56
C VAL A 383 12.97 -6.53 -2.42
N VAL A 384 14.05 -7.29 -2.71
CA VAL A 384 15.21 -6.77 -3.45
C VAL A 384 14.81 -6.35 -4.86
N VAL A 385 14.04 -7.18 -5.57
CA VAL A 385 13.64 -6.89 -6.95
C VAL A 385 12.68 -5.71 -7.01
N THR A 386 11.71 -5.63 -6.11
CA THR A 386 10.80 -4.48 -6.07
C THR A 386 11.53 -3.18 -5.72
N ILE A 387 12.44 -3.19 -4.75
CA ILE A 387 13.27 -1.99 -4.45
C ILE A 387 14.06 -1.56 -5.69
N ALA A 388 14.77 -2.49 -6.34
CA ALA A 388 15.62 -2.18 -7.48
C ALA A 388 14.80 -1.63 -8.66
N PHE A 389 13.70 -2.29 -8.99
CA PHE A 389 12.79 -1.87 -10.07
C PHE A 389 12.18 -0.50 -9.77
N THR A 390 11.56 -0.34 -8.60
CA THR A 390 10.93 0.92 -8.23
C THR A 390 11.94 2.06 -8.20
N ALA A 391 13.13 1.87 -7.65
CA ALA A 391 14.14 2.93 -7.59
C ALA A 391 14.56 3.38 -8.99
N LEU A 392 14.89 2.44 -9.88
CA LEU A 392 15.35 2.71 -11.24
C LEU A 392 14.27 3.40 -12.07
N VAL A 393 13.06 2.85 -12.09
CA VAL A 393 11.97 3.36 -12.92
C VAL A 393 11.46 4.69 -12.37
N THR A 394 11.35 4.86 -11.04
CA THR A 394 10.99 6.15 -10.44
C THR A 394 12.00 7.24 -10.81
N TYR A 395 13.30 6.94 -10.75
CA TYR A 395 14.33 7.89 -11.15
C TYR A 395 14.18 8.32 -12.61
N ALA A 396 13.97 7.36 -13.51
CA ALA A 396 13.77 7.64 -14.93
C ALA A 396 12.52 8.50 -15.18
N ILE A 397 11.39 8.20 -14.51
CA ILE A 397 10.15 8.98 -14.61
C ILE A 397 10.37 10.39 -14.10
N LEU A 398 11.02 10.59 -12.95
CA LEU A 398 11.30 11.92 -12.42
C LEU A 398 12.15 12.75 -13.38
N LYS A 399 13.15 12.14 -14.05
CA LYS A 399 13.93 12.83 -15.09
C LYS A 399 13.09 13.19 -16.30
N LEU A 400 12.23 12.29 -16.77
CA LEU A 400 11.31 12.57 -17.86
C LEU A 400 10.35 13.71 -17.52
N VAL A 401 9.69 13.65 -16.35
CA VAL A 401 8.77 14.69 -15.89
C VAL A 401 9.51 16.03 -15.78
N ALA A 402 10.74 16.04 -15.23
CA ALA A 402 11.55 17.25 -15.15
C ALA A 402 11.77 17.91 -16.52
N LEU A 403 11.98 17.11 -17.57
CA LEU A 403 12.13 17.62 -18.93
C LEU A 403 10.83 18.22 -19.47
N VAL A 404 9.69 17.58 -19.20
CA VAL A 404 8.38 18.04 -19.69
C VAL A 404 7.88 19.28 -18.95
N THR A 405 8.12 19.39 -17.64
CA THR A 405 7.58 20.47 -16.79
C THR A 405 8.57 21.63 -16.55
N GLY A 406 9.70 21.63 -17.25
CA GLY A 406 10.75 22.64 -17.05
C GLY A 406 11.31 22.63 -15.62
N GLY A 407 11.55 21.44 -15.08
CA GLY A 407 11.97 21.18 -13.70
C GLY A 407 10.84 20.66 -12.81
N LEU A 408 11.22 19.93 -11.77
CA LEU A 408 10.28 19.33 -10.79
C LEU A 408 9.95 20.28 -9.64
N ARG A 409 10.93 21.09 -9.24
CA ARG A 409 10.84 21.94 -8.05
C ARG A 409 10.33 23.33 -8.43
N VAL A 410 9.53 23.93 -7.57
CA VAL A 410 9.21 25.37 -7.61
C VAL A 410 10.47 26.20 -7.38
N ASP A 411 10.45 27.48 -7.75
CA ASP A 411 11.55 28.37 -7.45
C ASP A 411 11.65 28.72 -5.94
N VAL A 412 12.69 29.44 -5.56
CA VAL A 412 12.99 29.71 -4.15
C VAL A 412 11.99 30.68 -3.54
N GLU A 413 11.50 31.63 -4.32
CA GLU A 413 10.54 32.65 -3.94
C GLU A 413 9.16 32.01 -3.75
N GLU A 414 8.74 31.17 -4.70
CA GLU A 414 7.53 30.35 -4.66
C GLU A 414 7.53 29.42 -3.43
N GLU A 415 8.65 28.77 -3.12
CA GLU A 415 8.76 27.93 -1.92
C GLU A 415 8.64 28.76 -0.62
N VAL A 416 9.04 30.04 -0.64
CA VAL A 416 8.91 30.97 0.49
C VAL A 416 7.47 31.48 0.61
N GLU A 417 6.80 31.78 -0.49
CA GLU A 417 5.41 32.22 -0.52
C GLU A 417 4.45 31.10 -0.08
N GLY A 418 4.67 29.88 -0.57
CA GLY A 418 3.86 28.70 -0.26
C GLY A 418 3.01 28.25 -1.45
N LEU A 419 2.88 26.93 -1.58
CA LEU A 419 2.28 26.29 -2.75
C LEU A 419 0.76 26.47 -2.79
N ASP A 420 0.11 26.83 -1.68
CA ASP A 420 -1.31 27.17 -1.67
C ASP A 420 -1.58 28.38 -2.59
N ILE A 421 -0.85 29.46 -2.39
CA ILE A 421 -0.95 30.67 -3.21
C ILE A 421 -0.38 30.41 -4.61
N VAL A 422 0.85 29.90 -4.68
CA VAL A 422 1.59 29.78 -5.95
C VAL A 422 0.88 28.84 -6.94
N SER A 423 0.35 27.71 -6.46
CA SER A 423 -0.23 26.70 -7.35
C SER A 423 -1.75 26.82 -7.51
N HIS A 424 -2.43 27.50 -6.58
CA HIS A 424 -3.89 27.47 -6.51
C HIS A 424 -4.54 28.84 -6.28
N GLU A 425 -3.77 29.92 -6.09
CA GLU A 425 -4.28 31.28 -5.78
C GLU A 425 -5.25 31.32 -4.58
N GLU A 426 -5.09 30.37 -3.66
CA GLU A 426 -5.98 30.16 -2.52
C GLU A 426 -5.16 30.05 -1.22
N VAL A 427 -5.82 30.26 -0.07
CA VAL A 427 -5.22 30.09 1.26
C VAL A 427 -5.94 28.99 2.01
N GLY A 428 -5.20 28.08 2.64
CA GLY A 428 -5.80 27.00 3.44
C GLY A 428 -6.59 27.49 4.66
N TYR A 429 -6.28 28.68 5.17
CA TYR A 429 -6.97 29.29 6.31
C TYR A 429 -7.21 30.77 6.07
N ASN A 430 -8.47 31.19 6.15
CA ASN A 430 -8.85 32.60 6.24
C ASN A 430 -9.42 32.85 7.63
N ILE A 431 -8.52 33.04 8.61
CA ILE A 431 -8.86 33.27 10.02
C ILE A 431 -8.51 34.72 10.32
N HIS A 432 -9.53 35.52 10.56
CA HIS A 432 -9.42 36.93 10.95
C HIS A 432 -9.02 37.10 12.42
#